data_AF-A0A3P6RHW2-F1
#
_entry.id   AF-A0A3P6RHW2-F1
#
_cell.length_a   1.000
_cell.length_b   1.000
_cell.length_c   1.000
_cell.angle_alpha   90.00
_cell.angle_beta   90.00
_cell.angle_gamma   90.00
#
_symmetry.space_group_name_H-M   'P 1'
#
loop_
_entity.id
_entity.type
_entity.pdbx_description
1 polymer ?
#
loop_
_entity_poly.entity_id
_entity_poly.type
_entity_poly.pdbx_seq_one_letter_code
_entity_poly.pdbx_strand_id
1 'polypeptide(L)'
;MHKKLDQGRRDDLWAWLYMTVEFMAGKLIWRNDEDKVIEKKKEKIGSRLLLKCPQEMYMIYDHIRHLEFKSKPNYEMIRRQLDKVCARLDYSESQPYDWEEGGYYHEYYTKKSDTEKDLTETNQSAAEVVTCEEGAFIESEASG
;
A
#
# COMPACT_ATOMS: atom_id res chain seq x y z
N MET A 1 7.12 14.43 29.78
CA MET A 1 5.76 14.66 29.25
C MET A 1 5.68 14.06 27.85
N HIS A 2 4.54 13.48 27.46
CA HIS A 2 4.32 13.10 26.06
C HIS A 2 4.14 14.37 25.22
N LYS A 3 5.03 14.61 24.24
CA LYS A 3 4.71 15.54 23.14
C LYS A 3 3.91 14.79 22.07
N LYS A 4 2.67 14.43 22.42
CA LYS A 4 1.58 14.29 21.44
C LYS A 4 1.29 15.69 20.91
N LEU A 5 2.18 16.20 20.06
CA LEU A 5 1.85 17.32 19.17
C LEU A 5 0.80 16.81 18.20
N ASP A 6 -0.15 17.66 17.81
CA ASP A 6 -1.04 17.33 16.69
C ASP A 6 -0.20 16.97 15.47
N GLN A 7 -0.63 15.94 14.73
CA GLN A 7 -0.02 15.60 13.45
C GLN A 7 -0.38 16.70 12.45
N GLY A 8 0.64 17.34 11.87
CA GLY A 8 0.46 18.42 10.91
C GLY A 8 0.66 17.94 9.47
N ARG A 9 0.27 18.79 8.51
CA ARG A 9 0.47 18.58 7.05
C ARG A 9 1.90 18.20 6.64
N ARG A 10 2.88 18.50 7.49
CA ARG A 10 4.29 18.11 7.32
C ARG A 10 4.52 16.63 7.58
N ASP A 11 3.82 16.05 8.55
CA ASP A 11 3.98 14.67 8.97
C ASP A 11 3.33 13.72 7.95
N ASP A 12 2.18 14.12 7.39
CA ASP A 12 1.58 13.50 6.20
C ASP A 12 2.55 13.45 5.03
N LEU A 13 3.24 14.57 4.75
CA LEU A 13 4.22 14.67 3.67
C LEU A 13 5.49 13.86 3.95
N TRP A 14 5.91 13.71 5.22
CA TRP A 14 6.97 12.77 5.58
C TRP A 14 6.54 11.32 5.34
N ALA A 15 5.33 10.93 5.76
CA ALA A 15 4.80 9.59 5.52
C ALA A 15 4.73 9.27 4.01
N TRP A 16 4.13 10.19 3.23
CA TRP A 16 4.07 10.10 1.77
C TRP A 16 5.45 10.03 1.11
N LEU A 17 6.43 10.83 1.56
CA LEU A 17 7.79 10.76 1.04
C LEU A 17 8.45 9.41 1.33
N TYR A 18 8.28 8.85 2.54
CA TYR A 18 8.80 7.52 2.86
C TYR A 18 8.14 6.42 2.01
N MET A 19 6.83 6.49 1.77
CA MET A 19 6.11 5.57 0.87
C MET A 19 6.61 5.68 -0.58
N THR A 20 6.73 6.89 -1.11
CA THR A 20 7.19 7.15 -2.49
C THR A 20 8.63 6.65 -2.69
N VAL A 21 9.50 6.88 -1.71
CA VAL A 21 10.87 6.33 -1.71
C VAL A 21 10.85 4.80 -1.60
N GLU A 22 9.94 4.20 -0.85
CA GLU A 22 9.82 2.74 -0.79
C GLU A 22 9.43 2.14 -2.15
N PHE A 23 8.47 2.74 -2.87
CA PHE A 23 8.11 2.31 -4.21
C PHE A 23 9.27 2.45 -5.20
N MET A 24 9.99 3.57 -5.18
CA MET A 24 11.15 3.80 -6.07
C MET A 24 12.39 2.96 -5.74
N ALA A 25 12.59 2.56 -4.47
CA ALA A 25 13.77 1.84 -4.00
C ALA A 25 13.53 0.37 -3.63
N GLY A 26 12.27 -0.10 -3.70
CA GLY A 26 11.79 -1.46 -3.40
C GLY A 26 11.58 -1.77 -1.92
N LYS A 27 12.46 -1.28 -1.02
CA LYS A 27 12.35 -1.50 0.43
C LYS A 27 13.04 -0.40 1.24
N LEU A 28 12.34 0.14 2.25
CA LEU A 28 12.93 1.02 3.25
C LEU A 28 13.91 0.25 4.14
N ILE A 29 15.04 0.89 4.46
CA ILE A 29 16.14 0.31 5.26
C ILE A 29 15.76 -0.10 6.69
N TRP A 30 14.53 0.20 7.12
CA TRP A 30 14.02 0.05 8.47
C TRP A 30 12.70 -0.71 8.58
N ARG A 31 12.23 -1.39 7.52
CA ARG A 31 10.97 -2.18 7.54
C ARG A 31 10.94 -3.29 8.62
N ASN A 32 12.10 -3.68 9.15
CA ASN A 32 12.28 -4.76 10.12
C ASN A 32 12.84 -4.28 11.48
N ASP A 33 12.88 -2.97 11.75
CA ASP A 33 13.40 -2.40 13.01
C ASP A 33 12.27 -2.14 14.03
N GLU A 34 12.63 -2.04 15.33
CA GLU A 34 11.77 -1.44 16.36
C GLU A 34 11.63 0.09 16.19
N ASP A 35 10.48 0.67 16.57
CA ASP A 35 10.20 2.11 16.44
C ASP A 35 11.32 3.04 16.97
N LYS A 36 11.88 2.72 18.14
CA LYS A 36 12.98 3.47 18.79
C LYS A 36 14.29 3.45 18.00
N VAL A 37 14.44 2.48 17.10
CA VAL A 37 15.54 2.37 16.13
C VAL A 37 15.16 3.08 14.83
N ILE A 38 13.90 2.99 14.39
CA ILE A 38 13.36 3.72 13.22
C ILE A 38 13.55 5.24 13.41
N GLU A 39 13.16 5.81 14.55
CA GLU A 39 13.35 7.24 14.85
C GLU A 39 14.81 7.68 14.68
N LYS A 40 15.74 6.98 15.36
CA LYS A 40 17.18 7.26 15.30
C LYS A 40 17.79 7.04 13.91
N LYS A 41 17.19 6.19 13.07
CA LYS A 41 17.60 6.03 11.66
C LYS A 41 17.04 7.15 10.77
N LYS A 42 15.79 7.59 10.99
CA LYS A 42 15.19 8.75 10.28
C LYS A 42 15.96 10.04 10.55
N GLU A 43 16.38 10.30 11.80
CA GLU A 43 17.25 11.45 12.14
C GLU A 43 18.60 11.42 11.41
N LYS A 44 19.21 10.22 11.26
CA LYS A 44 20.58 10.06 10.74
C LYS A 44 20.68 9.86 9.23
N ILE A 45 19.62 9.43 8.55
CA ILE A 45 19.71 9.09 7.11
C ILE A 45 19.89 10.34 6.25
N GLY A 46 19.24 11.45 6.61
CA GLY A 46 19.28 12.70 5.84
C GLY A 46 18.88 12.49 4.37
N SER A 47 19.59 13.16 3.45
CA SER A 47 19.41 13.02 2.01
C SER A 47 19.85 11.67 1.43
N ARG A 48 20.52 10.79 2.21
CA ARG A 48 20.89 9.42 1.75
C ARG A 48 19.66 8.55 1.51
N LEU A 49 18.50 8.95 2.03
CA LEU A 49 17.19 8.35 1.73
C LEU A 49 16.91 8.32 0.22
N LEU A 50 17.37 9.34 -0.51
CA LEU A 50 17.07 9.55 -1.92
C LEU A 50 18.12 8.98 -2.89
N LEU A 51 19.10 8.20 -2.42
CA LEU A 51 20.25 7.78 -3.24
C LEU A 51 19.88 6.92 -4.47
N LYS A 52 18.67 6.33 -4.49
CA LYS A 52 18.10 5.58 -5.63
C LYS A 52 16.96 6.33 -6.34
N CYS A 53 16.66 7.55 -5.93
CA CYS A 53 15.49 8.31 -6.39
C CYS A 53 15.85 9.31 -7.50
N PRO A 54 14.87 9.74 -8.31
CA PRO A 54 15.02 10.87 -9.22
C PRO A 54 15.58 12.12 -8.51
N GLN A 55 16.50 12.84 -9.15
CA GLN A 55 17.13 14.07 -8.63
C GLN A 55 16.09 15.12 -8.19
N GLU A 56 14.92 15.14 -8.84
CA GLU A 56 13.81 16.05 -8.59
C GLU A 56 13.24 15.89 -7.16
N MET A 57 13.36 14.69 -6.57
CA MET A 57 12.93 14.37 -5.21
C MET A 57 13.74 15.10 -4.14
N TYR A 58 14.98 15.54 -4.44
CA TYR A 58 15.81 16.26 -3.48
C TYR A 58 15.21 17.64 -3.13
N MET A 59 14.58 18.32 -4.09
CA MET A 59 13.85 19.58 -3.83
C MET A 59 12.58 19.35 -3.00
N ILE A 60 11.91 18.21 -3.20
CA ILE A 60 10.72 17.82 -2.41
C ILE A 60 11.13 17.53 -0.96
N TYR A 61 12.18 16.74 -0.74
CA TYR A 61 12.73 16.45 0.59
C TYR A 61 13.18 17.73 1.32
N ASP A 62 13.90 18.63 0.65
CA ASP A 62 14.38 19.86 1.27
C ASP A 62 13.23 20.81 1.64
N HIS A 63 12.21 20.90 0.79
CA HIS A 63 10.99 21.63 1.12
C HIS A 63 10.31 21.06 2.39
N ILE A 64 10.08 19.74 2.46
CA ILE A 64 9.42 19.08 3.61
C ILE A 64 10.27 19.23 4.89
N ARG A 65 11.60 19.18 4.76
CA ARG A 65 12.55 19.44 5.85
C ARG A 65 12.36 20.85 6.43
N HIS A 66 12.21 21.87 5.59
CA HIS A 66 12.09 23.27 6.01
C HIS A 66 10.66 23.72 6.38
N LEU A 67 9.63 22.88 6.23
CA LEU A 67 8.27 23.21 6.69
C LEU A 67 8.20 23.39 8.22
N GLU A 68 7.64 24.51 8.66
CA GLU A 68 7.17 24.71 10.03
C GLU A 68 5.80 24.05 10.25
N PHE A 69 5.46 23.71 11.49
CA PHE A 69 4.19 23.05 11.86
C PHE A 69 2.93 23.75 11.30
N LYS A 70 2.87 25.08 11.36
CA LYS A 70 1.71 25.87 10.86
C LYS A 70 1.80 26.21 9.37
N SER A 71 2.96 26.04 8.73
CA SER A 71 3.18 26.45 7.33
C SER A 71 2.29 25.67 6.36
N LYS A 72 1.92 26.30 5.23
CA LYS A 72 1.20 25.62 4.13
C LYS A 72 2.26 25.02 3.18
N PRO A 73 2.25 23.70 2.93
CA PRO A 73 3.13 23.12 1.93
C PRO A 73 2.89 23.67 0.53
N ASN A 74 3.95 23.79 -0.26
CA ASN A 74 3.87 24.17 -1.66
C ASN A 74 3.60 22.94 -2.52
N TYR A 75 2.36 22.42 -2.42
CA TYR A 75 1.89 21.25 -3.18
C TYR A 75 2.04 21.44 -4.70
N GLU A 76 1.94 22.67 -5.20
CA GLU A 76 2.12 22.98 -6.62
C GLU A 76 3.57 22.78 -7.07
N MET A 77 4.56 23.19 -6.25
CA MET A 77 5.97 22.86 -6.47
C MET A 77 6.21 21.35 -6.40
N ILE A 78 5.58 20.64 -5.46
CA ILE A 78 5.70 19.17 -5.35
C ILE A 78 5.19 18.49 -6.63
N ARG A 79 3.99 18.84 -7.12
CA ARG A 79 3.45 18.32 -8.40
C ARG A 79 4.40 18.67 -9.56
N ARG A 80 4.80 19.94 -9.70
CA ARG A 80 5.77 20.39 -10.73
C ARG A 80 7.14 19.70 -10.68
N GLN A 81 7.51 19.06 -9.57
CA GLN A 81 8.71 18.21 -9.48
C GLN A 81 8.44 16.76 -9.88
N LEU A 82 7.26 16.20 -9.56
CA LEU A 82 6.83 14.89 -10.05
C LEU A 82 6.60 14.90 -11.57
N ASP A 83 6.01 15.96 -12.11
CA ASP A 83 5.76 16.12 -13.56
C ASP A 83 7.06 16.04 -14.37
N LYS A 84 8.15 16.59 -13.82
CA LYS A 84 9.50 16.49 -14.39
C LYS A 84 10.08 15.09 -14.32
N VAL A 85 9.74 14.30 -13.30
CA VAL A 85 10.13 12.88 -13.23
C VAL A 85 9.42 12.11 -14.34
N CYS A 86 8.10 12.30 -14.51
CA CYS A 86 7.33 11.66 -15.57
C CYS A 86 7.87 12.04 -16.96
N ALA A 87 8.00 13.34 -17.24
CA ALA A 87 8.50 13.83 -18.54
C ALA A 87 9.96 13.44 -18.83
N ARG A 88 10.80 13.18 -17.82
CA ARG A 88 12.21 12.74 -18.00
C ARG A 88 12.34 11.22 -18.13
N LEU A 89 11.31 10.45 -17.76
CA LEU A 89 11.29 8.98 -17.80
C LEU A 89 10.27 8.43 -18.83
N ASP A 90 9.68 9.32 -19.63
CA ASP A 90 8.65 9.02 -20.64
C ASP A 90 7.40 8.29 -20.08
N TYR A 91 6.98 8.71 -18.87
CA TYR A 91 5.74 8.24 -18.26
C TYR A 91 4.55 9.10 -18.67
N SER A 92 3.47 8.45 -19.11
CA SER A 92 2.20 9.06 -19.51
C SER A 92 1.10 8.69 -18.50
N GLU A 93 0.18 9.62 -18.23
CA GLU A 93 -1.04 9.34 -17.45
C GLU A 93 -2.02 8.38 -18.17
N SER A 94 -1.70 7.98 -19.40
CA SER A 94 -2.42 6.96 -20.19
C SER A 94 -1.77 5.56 -20.17
N GLN A 95 -0.69 5.34 -19.41
CA GLN A 95 -0.10 4.01 -19.23
C GLN A 95 -0.90 3.24 -18.17
N PRO A 96 -1.18 1.94 -18.36
CA PRO A 96 -1.87 1.13 -17.37
C PRO A 96 -1.02 0.99 -16.10
N TYR A 97 -1.66 0.99 -14.93
CA TYR A 97 -0.98 0.67 -13.68
C TYR A 97 -0.52 -0.78 -13.66
N ASP A 98 0.45 -1.09 -12.79
CA ASP A 98 1.09 -2.41 -12.64
C ASP A 98 0.13 -3.62 -12.62
N TRP A 99 -1.09 -3.45 -12.08
CA TRP A 99 -2.10 -4.50 -11.94
C TRP A 99 -3.17 -4.50 -13.07
N GLU A 100 -3.28 -3.44 -13.86
CA GLU A 100 -4.31 -3.27 -14.90
C GLU A 100 -3.96 -4.07 -16.18
N GLU A 101 -4.92 -4.21 -17.09
CA GLU A 101 -4.69 -4.91 -18.36
C GLU A 101 -3.57 -4.22 -19.18
N GLY A 102 -2.54 -4.97 -19.56
CA GLY A 102 -1.31 -4.44 -20.15
C GLY A 102 -0.27 -3.91 -19.15
N GLY A 103 -0.56 -3.90 -17.85
CA GLY A 103 0.37 -3.57 -16.77
C GLY A 103 1.44 -4.65 -16.52
N TYR A 104 2.61 -4.26 -16.04
CA TYR A 104 3.79 -5.14 -15.93
C TYR A 104 3.58 -6.35 -14.99
N TYR A 105 2.73 -6.23 -13.98
CA TYR A 105 2.40 -7.29 -13.03
C TYR A 105 0.98 -7.88 -13.24
N HIS A 106 0.29 -7.55 -14.34
CA HIS A 106 -1.09 -7.99 -14.59
C HIS A 106 -1.24 -9.52 -14.46
N GLU A 107 -0.41 -10.28 -15.19
CA GLU A 107 -0.38 -11.75 -15.13
C GLU A 107 -0.06 -12.32 -13.75
N TYR A 108 0.65 -11.58 -12.89
CA TYR A 108 0.94 -12.03 -11.52
C TYR A 108 -0.30 -11.91 -10.64
N TYR A 109 -1.05 -10.82 -10.76
CA TYR A 109 -2.22 -10.56 -9.92
C TYR A 109 -3.46 -11.37 -10.36
N THR A 110 -3.72 -11.51 -11.67
CA THR A 110 -4.85 -12.32 -12.18
C THR A 110 -4.74 -13.77 -11.74
N LYS A 111 -3.64 -14.45 -12.08
CA LYS A 111 -3.39 -15.87 -11.73
C LYS A 111 -3.47 -16.12 -10.22
N LYS A 112 -3.05 -15.15 -9.41
CA LYS A 112 -3.15 -15.24 -7.95
C LYS A 112 -4.61 -15.17 -7.47
N SER A 113 -5.42 -14.28 -8.04
CA SER A 113 -6.86 -14.20 -7.77
C SER A 113 -7.61 -15.48 -8.18
N ASP A 114 -7.14 -16.20 -9.20
CA ASP A 114 -7.73 -17.49 -9.61
C ASP A 114 -7.31 -18.63 -8.68
N THR A 115 -6.07 -18.61 -8.19
CA THR A 115 -5.57 -19.58 -7.19
C THR A 115 -6.29 -19.44 -5.84
N GLU A 116 -6.74 -18.24 -5.47
CA GLU A 116 -7.50 -18.01 -4.23
C GLU A 116 -8.97 -18.49 -4.32
N LYS A 117 -9.57 -18.57 -5.52
CA LYS A 117 -10.93 -19.11 -5.72
C LYS A 117 -11.00 -20.62 -5.48
N ASP A 118 -10.03 -21.36 -6.01
CA ASP A 118 -9.96 -22.83 -5.97
C ASP A 118 -9.99 -23.39 -4.52
N LEU A 119 -9.37 -22.64 -3.59
CA LEU A 119 -9.37 -22.92 -2.14
C LEU A 119 -10.73 -22.67 -1.46
N THR A 120 -11.62 -21.87 -2.07
CA THR A 120 -12.97 -21.59 -1.54
C THR A 120 -14.03 -22.55 -2.08
N GLU A 121 -13.97 -22.91 -3.37
CA GLU A 121 -14.95 -23.81 -4.00
C GLU A 121 -14.83 -25.25 -3.47
N THR A 122 -13.60 -25.72 -3.19
CA THR A 122 -13.34 -27.05 -2.61
C THR A 122 -14.08 -27.30 -1.27
N ASN A 123 -14.36 -26.25 -0.49
CA ASN A 123 -15.02 -26.38 0.81
C ASN A 123 -16.56 -26.39 0.76
N GLN A 124 -17.19 -26.04 -0.38
CA GLN A 124 -18.65 -26.04 -0.49
C GLN A 124 -19.20 -27.43 -0.86
N SER A 125 -18.52 -28.15 -1.77
CA SER A 125 -18.89 -29.51 -2.19
C SER A 125 -18.90 -30.53 -1.02
N ALA A 126 -18.06 -30.32 0.00
CA ALA A 126 -17.98 -31.20 1.16
C ALA A 126 -19.16 -31.08 2.15
N ALA A 127 -19.93 -29.99 2.11
CA ALA A 127 -20.99 -29.71 3.09
C ALA A 127 -22.33 -30.40 2.77
N GLU A 128 -22.61 -30.66 1.49
CA GLU A 128 -23.94 -31.07 1.01
C GLU A 128 -24.20 -32.59 1.13
N VAL A 129 -23.19 -33.38 1.50
CA VAL A 129 -23.25 -34.86 1.57
C VAL A 129 -23.66 -35.39 2.95
N VAL A 130 -23.70 -34.56 4.00
CA VAL A 130 -23.69 -35.01 5.40
C VAL A 130 -25.07 -35.04 6.07
N THR A 131 -26.11 -34.43 5.50
CA THR A 131 -27.42 -34.24 6.17
C THR A 131 -28.58 -34.94 5.48
N CYS A 132 -28.66 -36.28 5.55
CA CYS A 132 -29.81 -37.01 4.95
C CYS A 132 -30.29 -38.31 5.65
N GLU A 133 -29.82 -38.65 6.86
CA GLU A 133 -30.37 -39.78 7.64
C GLU A 133 -30.57 -39.43 9.14
N GLU A 134 -31.67 -38.75 9.49
CA GLU A 134 -32.30 -38.87 10.83
C GLU A 134 -33.72 -38.24 10.85
N GLY A 135 -34.67 -38.87 11.55
CA GLY A 135 -35.91 -38.21 12.03
C GLY A 135 -37.16 -38.19 11.13
N ALA A 136 -37.74 -39.36 10.80
CA ALA A 136 -39.06 -39.47 10.15
C ALA A 136 -40.11 -40.18 11.03
N PHE A 137 -40.67 -39.46 12.01
CA PHE A 137 -41.71 -39.92 12.96
C PHE A 137 -42.28 -38.66 13.67
N ILE A 138 -43.57 -38.37 13.83
CA ILE A 138 -44.88 -39.00 13.53
C ILE A 138 -45.84 -37.89 13.02
N GLU A 139 -47.13 -38.03 12.69
CA GLU A 139 -48.18 -39.07 12.88
C GLU A 139 -48.60 -39.67 11.49
N SER A 140 -49.78 -40.20 11.15
CA SER A 140 -51.11 -40.30 11.78
C SER A 140 -51.94 -41.52 11.29
N GLU A 141 -53.20 -41.60 11.72
CA GLU A 141 -54.14 -42.72 11.55
C GLU A 141 -54.70 -42.93 10.12
N ALA A 142 -54.98 -44.19 9.76
CA ALA A 142 -56.24 -44.61 9.13
C ALA A 142 -56.44 -46.15 9.08
N SER A 143 -57.49 -46.65 9.76
CA SER A 143 -58.28 -47.86 9.46
C SER A 143 -57.59 -49.23 9.24
N GLY A 144 -57.90 -50.21 10.11
CA GLY A 144 -57.47 -51.62 9.98
C GLY A 144 -57.94 -52.50 11.12
#